data_AF-A0A934ZSA8-F1
#
_entry.id   AF-A0A934ZSA8-F1
#
_cell.length_a   1.000
_cell.length_b   1.000
_cell.length_c   1.000
_cell.angle_alpha   90.00
_cell.angle_beta   90.00
_cell.angle_gamma   90.00
#
_symmetry.space_group_name_H-M   'P 1'
#
loop_
_entity.id
_entity.type
_entity.pdbx_description
1 polymer ?
#
loop_
_entity_poly.entity_id
_entity_poly.type
_entity_poly.pdbx_seq_one_letter_code
_entity_poly.pdbx_strand_id
1 'polypeptide(L)'
;MSDISPSGVPGDETFYRFIVEEKRRNARNAKDLTGKATLTQTWEQSWLIQYPDDGDYRVVVNSAVARNITDVTTVCTTGTATLTVKINATALGGSANSVSTSEQSQSHTGSNSVSIGDDVVLTFSSTSGAENVSVKISGTLALAAS
;
A
#
# COMPACT_ATOMS: atom_id res chain seq x y z
N MET A 1 17.86 36.40 -13.94
CA MET A 1 17.44 35.81 -15.22
C MET A 1 17.45 36.92 -16.25
N SER A 2 18.25 36.79 -17.32
CA SER A 2 18.31 37.83 -18.35
C SER A 2 17.11 37.71 -19.28
N ASP A 3 16.33 38.80 -19.41
CA ASP A 3 15.29 38.90 -20.40
C ASP A 3 15.93 38.94 -21.79
N ILE A 4 15.56 37.99 -22.66
CA ILE A 4 15.89 38.06 -24.08
C ILE A 4 15.10 39.24 -24.63
N SER A 5 15.71 40.13 -25.42
CA SER A 5 15.01 41.25 -26.07
C SER A 5 14.94 41.02 -27.59
N PRO A 6 13.89 41.54 -28.28
CA PRO A 6 13.81 41.41 -29.74
C PRO A 6 14.98 42.14 -30.40
N SER A 7 15.61 41.59 -31.45
CA SER A 7 16.50 42.40 -32.28
C SER A 7 15.66 43.27 -33.21
N GLY A 8 16.09 44.50 -33.45
CA GLY A 8 15.39 45.46 -34.33
C GLY A 8 15.41 45.09 -35.82
N VAL A 9 15.64 43.81 -36.15
CA VAL A 9 15.69 43.29 -37.52
C VAL A 9 14.28 42.80 -37.92
N PRO A 10 13.70 43.31 -39.02
CA PRO A 10 12.41 42.84 -39.51
C PRO A 10 12.40 41.31 -39.73
N GLY A 11 11.45 40.61 -39.09
CA GLY A 11 11.32 39.14 -39.12
C GLY A 11 11.79 38.44 -37.84
N ASP A 12 12.67 39.05 -37.06
CA ASP A 12 13.12 38.49 -35.78
C ASP A 12 12.05 38.59 -34.68
N GLU A 13 11.13 39.55 -34.76
CA GLU A 13 10.02 39.68 -33.80
C GLU A 13 9.12 38.44 -33.75
N THR A 14 8.92 37.76 -34.89
CA THR A 14 8.10 36.54 -34.94
C THR A 14 8.82 35.37 -34.27
N PHE A 15 10.11 35.23 -34.54
CA PHE A 15 10.98 34.22 -33.92
C PHE A 15 11.14 34.47 -32.41
N TYR A 16 11.29 35.73 -32.02
CA TYR A 16 11.33 36.16 -30.63
C TYR A 16 10.04 35.79 -29.87
N ARG A 17 8.87 36.09 -30.44
CA ARG A 17 7.56 35.73 -29.85
C ARG A 17 7.41 34.22 -29.71
N PHE A 18 7.86 33.45 -30.69
CA PHE A 18 7.85 31.99 -30.63
C PHE A 18 8.69 31.46 -29.45
N ILE A 19 9.92 31.96 -29.26
CA ILE A 19 10.79 31.54 -28.16
C ILE A 19 10.18 31.87 -26.79
N VAL A 20 9.59 33.06 -26.63
CA VAL A 20 8.95 33.48 -25.38
C VAL A 20 7.75 32.57 -25.06
N GLU A 21 6.93 32.23 -26.06
CA GLU A 21 5.78 31.34 -25.86
C GLU A 21 6.19 29.89 -25.58
N GLU A 22 7.23 29.38 -26.23
CA GLU A 22 7.79 28.05 -25.92
C GLU A 22 8.34 28.00 -24.49
N LYS A 23 9.06 29.02 -24.03
CA LYS A 23 9.50 29.11 -22.63
C LYS A 23 8.34 29.14 -21.65
N ARG A 24 7.28 29.91 -21.96
CA ARG A 24 6.07 29.96 -21.13
C ARG A 24 5.32 28.63 -21.11
N ARG A 25 5.23 27.92 -22.24
CA ARG A 25 4.69 26.55 -22.30
C ARG A 25 5.51 25.59 -21.44
N ASN A 26 6.83 25.63 -21.56
CA ASN A 26 7.72 24.76 -20.77
C ASN A 26 7.60 25.03 -19.28
N ALA A 27 7.47 26.30 -18.86
CA ALA A 27 7.24 26.66 -17.47
C ALA A 27 5.85 26.21 -16.95
N ARG A 28 4.80 26.30 -17.78
CA ARG A 28 3.46 25.79 -17.44
C ARG A 28 3.47 24.26 -17.32
N ASN A 29 4.04 23.56 -18.30
CA ASN A 29 4.15 22.11 -18.29
C ASN A 29 4.98 21.62 -17.09
N ALA A 30 6.10 22.29 -16.76
CA ALA A 30 6.90 21.95 -15.59
C ALA A 30 6.14 22.16 -14.28
N LYS A 31 5.28 23.19 -14.21
CA LYS A 31 4.39 23.44 -13.06
C LYS A 31 3.33 22.34 -12.92
N ASP A 32 2.76 21.85 -14.01
CA ASP A 32 1.79 20.75 -13.98
C ASP A 32 2.41 19.41 -13.54
N LEU A 33 3.74 19.24 -13.69
CA LEU A 33 4.49 18.08 -13.17
C LEU A 33 4.90 18.18 -11.68
N THR A 34 4.59 19.28 -10.98
CA THR A 34 4.96 19.44 -9.55
C THR A 34 4.12 18.60 -8.59
N GLY A 35 3.09 17.91 -9.07
CA GLY A 35 2.22 17.01 -8.30
C GLY A 35 2.31 15.55 -8.74
N LYS A 36 3.52 15.00 -8.93
CA LYS A 36 3.65 13.54 -9.20
C LYS A 36 3.05 12.76 -8.04
N ALA A 37 2.29 11.71 -8.35
CA ALA A 37 1.74 10.81 -7.33
C ALA A 37 2.88 10.24 -6.45
N THR A 38 2.65 10.19 -5.15
CA THR A 38 3.59 9.58 -4.20
C THR A 38 3.83 8.12 -4.60
N LEU A 39 5.09 7.66 -4.60
CA LEU A 39 5.39 6.27 -4.94
C LEU A 39 4.90 5.28 -3.88
N THR A 40 4.80 5.71 -2.62
CA THR A 40 4.15 4.96 -1.55
C THR A 40 2.64 4.98 -1.73
N GLN A 41 2.05 3.81 -1.88
CA GLN A 41 0.62 3.59 -2.03
C GLN A 41 0.09 2.76 -0.87
N THR A 42 -1.12 3.06 -0.41
CA THR A 42 -1.84 2.18 0.51
C THR A 42 -2.45 1.00 -0.23
N TRP A 43 -2.45 -0.16 0.39
CA TRP A 43 -3.10 -1.35 -0.15
C TRP A 43 -3.87 -2.08 0.95
N GLU A 44 -4.85 -2.88 0.52
CA GLU A 44 -5.57 -3.81 1.38
C GLU A 44 -5.87 -5.11 0.61
N GLN A 45 -5.91 -6.22 1.35
CA GLN A 45 -6.43 -7.50 0.89
C GLN A 45 -7.27 -8.11 2.00
N SER A 46 -8.34 -8.79 1.61
CA SER A 46 -9.29 -9.37 2.55
C SER A 46 -9.60 -10.81 2.20
N TRP A 47 -9.78 -11.63 3.22
CA TRP A 47 -10.15 -13.03 3.11
C TRP A 47 -11.31 -13.34 4.05
N LEU A 48 -12.15 -14.27 3.63
CA LEU A 48 -13.21 -14.85 4.45
C LEU A 48 -12.84 -16.31 4.75
N ILE A 49 -12.77 -16.64 6.04
CA ILE A 49 -12.54 -17.99 6.53
C ILE A 49 -13.84 -18.43 7.18
N GLN A 50 -14.58 -19.30 6.50
CA GLN A 50 -15.94 -19.64 6.89
C GLN A 50 -15.99 -20.44 8.20
N TYR A 51 -15.07 -21.39 8.36
CA TYR A 51 -14.94 -22.24 9.53
C TYR A 51 -13.45 -22.31 9.91
N PRO A 52 -12.93 -21.34 10.66
CA PRO A 52 -11.56 -21.41 11.17
C PRO A 52 -11.43 -22.58 12.15
N ASP A 53 -10.36 -23.34 12.00
CA ASP A 53 -9.85 -24.27 12.99
C ASP A 53 -8.47 -23.78 13.45
N ASP A 54 -8.01 -24.25 14.61
CA ASP A 54 -6.65 -23.95 15.07
C ASP A 54 -5.62 -24.51 14.08
N GLY A 55 -4.79 -23.63 13.53
CA GLY A 55 -3.84 -24.00 12.49
C GLY A 55 -3.37 -22.84 11.60
N ASP A 56 -2.54 -23.19 10.63
CA ASP A 56 -1.89 -22.26 9.69
C ASP A 56 -2.57 -22.28 8.32
N TYR A 57 -3.01 -21.11 7.85
CA TYR A 57 -3.63 -20.89 6.55
C TYR A 57 -2.77 -19.94 5.72
N ARG A 58 -2.18 -20.44 4.63
CA ARG A 58 -1.44 -19.59 3.68
C ARG A 58 -2.41 -18.83 2.80
N VAL A 59 -2.39 -17.50 2.90
CA VAL A 59 -3.29 -16.61 2.15
C VAL A 59 -2.59 -15.86 1.03
N VAL A 60 -1.27 -15.73 1.13
CA VAL A 60 -0.39 -15.33 0.02
C VAL A 60 0.75 -16.33 -0.05
N VAL A 61 1.01 -16.85 -1.25
CA VAL A 61 2.09 -17.81 -1.52
C VAL A 61 3.01 -17.19 -2.56
N ASN A 62 4.33 -17.22 -2.31
CA ASN A 62 5.35 -16.67 -3.22
C ASN A 62 4.99 -15.25 -3.70
N SER A 63 4.98 -14.31 -2.76
CA SER A 63 4.57 -12.93 -3.01
C SER A 63 5.24 -12.31 -4.24
N ALA A 64 4.45 -11.84 -5.21
CA ALA A 64 4.97 -11.20 -6.42
C ALA A 64 5.38 -9.72 -6.21
N VAL A 65 4.97 -9.12 -5.09
CA VAL A 65 5.16 -7.68 -4.81
C VAL A 65 5.61 -7.49 -3.38
N ALA A 66 6.70 -6.75 -3.19
CA ALA A 66 7.16 -6.34 -1.87
C ALA A 66 6.23 -5.28 -1.26
N ARG A 67 5.89 -5.45 0.02
CA ARG A 67 4.95 -4.58 0.74
C ARG A 67 5.18 -4.63 2.24
N ASN A 68 4.70 -3.62 2.95
CA ASN A 68 4.71 -3.56 4.40
C ASN A 68 3.28 -3.72 4.94
N ILE A 69 3.10 -4.57 5.93
CA ILE A 69 1.84 -4.74 6.65
C ILE A 69 1.83 -3.77 7.84
N THR A 70 0.83 -2.89 7.95
CA THR A 70 0.73 -1.97 9.09
C THR A 70 -0.44 -2.29 9.99
N ASP A 71 -1.51 -2.86 9.43
CA ASP A 71 -2.75 -3.09 10.17
C ASP A 71 -3.39 -4.41 9.75
N VAL A 72 -3.93 -5.11 10.75
CA VAL A 72 -4.75 -6.29 10.58
C VAL A 72 -6.09 -6.03 11.25
N THR A 73 -7.18 -6.19 10.51
CA THR A 73 -8.56 -6.04 11.01
C THR A 73 -9.27 -7.37 10.96
N THR A 74 -9.99 -7.71 12.02
CA THR A 74 -10.73 -8.97 12.14
C THR A 74 -12.14 -8.75 12.68
N VAL A 75 -13.09 -9.51 12.13
CA VAL A 75 -14.47 -9.62 12.64
C VAL A 75 -15.02 -10.99 12.29
N CYS A 76 -15.89 -11.55 13.12
CA CYS A 76 -16.60 -12.80 12.84
C CYS A 76 -18.12 -12.65 13.06
N THR A 77 -18.92 -13.62 12.65
CA THR A 77 -20.37 -13.58 12.89
C THR A 77 -20.79 -14.18 14.23
N THR A 78 -19.98 -15.10 14.76
CA THR A 78 -20.20 -15.76 16.06
C THR A 78 -18.86 -16.27 16.59
N GLY A 79 -18.83 -16.61 17.88
CA GLY A 79 -17.66 -17.19 18.54
C GLY A 79 -16.48 -16.24 18.69
N THR A 80 -15.32 -16.82 19.00
CA THR A 80 -14.06 -16.09 19.18
C THR A 80 -12.87 -16.90 18.71
N ALA A 81 -11.80 -16.22 18.29
CA ALA A 81 -10.50 -16.84 18.05
C ALA A 81 -9.36 -15.85 18.32
N THR A 82 -8.13 -16.32 18.36
CA THR A 82 -6.93 -15.50 18.28
C THR A 82 -6.30 -15.67 16.90
N LEU A 83 -6.01 -14.57 16.22
CA LEU A 83 -5.34 -14.57 14.92
C LEU A 83 -3.94 -13.97 15.05
N THR A 84 -2.94 -14.73 14.62
CA THR A 84 -1.57 -14.23 14.44
C THR A 84 -1.25 -14.23 12.95
N VAL A 85 -0.88 -13.07 12.40
CA VAL A 85 -0.33 -13.00 11.04
C VAL A 85 1.17 -13.26 11.08
N LYS A 86 1.67 -14.04 10.13
CA LYS A 86 3.09 -14.35 9.97
C LYS A 86 3.54 -14.07 8.54
N ILE A 87 4.81 -13.70 8.40
CA ILE A 87 5.55 -13.71 7.14
C ILE A 87 6.47 -14.92 7.18
N ASN A 88 6.27 -15.86 6.26
CA ASN A 88 6.82 -17.21 6.33
C ASN A 88 6.46 -17.88 7.68
N ALA A 89 7.43 -18.03 8.58
CA ALA A 89 7.23 -18.57 9.93
C ALA A 89 7.27 -17.50 11.05
N THR A 90 7.61 -16.26 10.72
CA THR A 90 7.85 -15.19 11.70
C THR A 90 6.57 -14.38 11.91
N ALA A 91 6.09 -14.32 13.15
CA ALA A 91 4.94 -13.48 13.50
C ALA A 91 5.26 -11.99 13.31
N LEU A 92 4.25 -11.22 12.91
CA LEU A 92 4.33 -9.77 12.96
C LEU A 92 4.62 -9.31 14.40
N GLY A 93 5.38 -8.23 14.54
CA GLY A 93 5.62 -7.60 15.84
C GLY A 93 4.32 -6.99 16.40
N GLY A 94 4.19 -6.95 17.72
CA GLY A 94 2.98 -6.50 18.41
C GLY A 94 2.16 -7.66 18.97
N SER A 95 0.93 -7.36 19.40
CA SER A 95 -0.01 -8.36 19.92
C SER A 95 -0.75 -9.08 18.79
N ALA A 96 -1.15 -10.32 19.03
CA ALA A 96 -2.08 -11.03 18.15
C ALA A 96 -3.46 -10.32 18.12
N ASN A 97 -4.19 -10.52 17.04
CA ASN A 97 -5.53 -9.99 16.86
C ASN A 97 -6.56 -10.83 17.61
N SER A 98 -7.47 -10.16 18.33
CA SER A 98 -8.67 -10.80 18.86
C SER A 98 -9.76 -10.84 17.79
N VAL A 99 -10.28 -12.03 17.51
CA VAL A 99 -11.40 -12.25 16.61
C VAL A 99 -12.67 -12.37 17.44
N SER A 100 -13.65 -11.52 17.15
CA SER A 100 -14.96 -11.50 17.81
C SER A 100 -16.03 -10.92 16.89
N THR A 101 -17.28 -10.87 17.37
CA THR A 101 -18.40 -10.22 16.65
C THR A 101 -18.25 -8.71 16.55
N SER A 102 -17.33 -8.11 17.31
CA SER A 102 -16.92 -6.73 17.18
C SER A 102 -15.68 -6.65 16.32
N GLU A 103 -15.70 -5.76 15.32
CA GLU A 103 -14.52 -5.49 14.51
C GLU A 103 -13.39 -4.94 15.39
N GLN A 104 -12.19 -5.50 15.22
CA GLN A 104 -10.99 -5.07 15.91
C GLN A 104 -9.86 -4.88 14.91
N SER A 105 -9.13 -3.77 15.02
CA SER A 105 -7.93 -3.50 14.23
C SER A 105 -6.73 -3.41 15.14
N GLN A 106 -5.64 -4.06 14.73
CA GLN A 106 -4.37 -4.06 15.43
C GLN A 106 -3.28 -3.51 14.51
N SER A 107 -2.52 -2.54 15.02
CA SER A 107 -1.36 -2.02 14.32
C SER A 107 -0.11 -2.86 14.61
N HIS A 108 0.74 -2.99 13.59
CA HIS A 108 1.98 -3.77 13.62
C HIS A 108 3.14 -2.91 13.09
N THR A 109 4.21 -2.79 13.88
CA THR A 109 5.33 -1.87 13.60
C THR A 109 6.67 -2.59 13.43
N GLY A 110 6.71 -3.93 13.55
CA GLY A 110 7.92 -4.72 13.38
C GLY A 110 7.65 -6.06 12.70
N SER A 111 8.70 -6.68 12.16
CA SER A 111 8.63 -7.96 11.42
C SER A 111 7.53 -7.98 10.35
N ASN A 112 7.28 -6.85 9.70
CA ASN A 112 6.10 -6.60 8.87
C ASN A 112 6.39 -6.32 7.40
N SER A 113 7.65 -6.40 7.00
CA SER A 113 8.09 -6.30 5.61
C SER A 113 7.94 -7.65 4.91
N VAL A 114 7.03 -7.72 3.94
CA VAL A 114 6.88 -8.85 3.01
C VAL A 114 7.77 -8.58 1.80
N SER A 115 8.76 -9.43 1.58
CA SER A 115 9.62 -9.38 0.39
C SER A 115 8.99 -10.16 -0.77
N ILE A 116 9.54 -9.98 -1.97
CA ILE A 116 9.21 -10.87 -3.10
C ILE A 116 9.66 -12.29 -2.73
N GLY A 117 8.79 -13.27 -2.97
CA GLY A 117 9.03 -14.67 -2.62
C GLY A 117 8.50 -15.11 -1.25
N ASP A 118 8.17 -14.17 -0.36
CA ASP A 118 7.66 -14.52 0.97
C ASP A 118 6.21 -15.02 0.92
N ASP A 119 5.86 -15.87 1.87
CA ASP A 119 4.49 -16.29 2.16
C ASP A 119 3.87 -15.40 3.24
N VAL A 120 2.54 -15.20 3.20
CA VAL A 120 1.75 -14.63 4.31
C VAL A 120 0.82 -15.70 4.85
N VAL A 121 0.91 -15.95 6.16
CA VAL A 121 0.19 -17.00 6.86
C VAL A 121 -0.70 -16.40 7.94
N LEU A 122 -1.94 -16.85 7.99
CA LEU A 122 -2.87 -16.62 9.08
C LEU A 122 -2.83 -17.83 10.01
N THR A 123 -2.41 -17.63 11.26
CA THR A 123 -2.46 -18.67 12.28
C THR A 123 -3.62 -18.40 13.22
N PHE A 124 -4.62 -19.28 13.20
CA PHE A 124 -5.68 -19.27 14.18
C PHE A 124 -5.30 -20.13 15.38
N SER A 125 -5.65 -19.66 16.57
CA SER A 125 -5.52 -20.42 17.82
C SER A 125 -6.64 -20.06 18.78
N SER A 126 -6.90 -20.95 19.75
CA SER A 126 -7.97 -20.74 20.74
C SER A 126 -9.33 -20.51 20.09
N THR A 127 -9.58 -21.17 18.96
CA THR A 127 -10.83 -21.03 18.22
C THR A 127 -11.97 -21.67 19.00
N SER A 128 -13.03 -20.89 19.24
CA SER A 128 -14.20 -21.31 20.00
C SER A 128 -15.46 -20.89 19.26
N GLY A 129 -15.99 -21.80 18.44
CA GLY A 129 -17.21 -21.60 17.65
C GLY A 129 -17.15 -20.40 16.72
N ALA A 130 -15.95 -19.97 16.31
CA ALA A 130 -15.80 -18.84 15.41
C ALA A 130 -16.27 -19.25 14.01
N GLU A 131 -17.11 -18.42 13.39
CA GLU A 131 -17.58 -18.65 12.02
C GLU A 131 -17.55 -17.35 11.22
N ASN A 132 -17.39 -17.47 9.90
CA ASN A 132 -17.33 -16.37 8.94
C ASN A 132 -16.35 -15.28 9.36
N VAL A 133 -15.12 -15.67 9.72
CA VAL A 133 -14.07 -14.71 10.08
C VAL A 133 -13.62 -13.96 8.84
N SER A 134 -13.88 -12.67 8.82
CA SER A 134 -13.30 -11.74 7.85
C SER A 134 -11.98 -11.21 8.39
N VAL A 135 -10.92 -11.35 7.61
CA VAL A 135 -9.59 -10.83 7.92
C VAL A 135 -9.21 -9.86 6.82
N LYS A 136 -8.93 -8.61 7.18
CA LYS A 136 -8.34 -7.61 6.29
C LYS A 136 -6.90 -7.35 6.74
N ILE A 137 -5.97 -7.38 5.80
CA ILE A 137 -4.60 -6.94 5.99
C ILE A 137 -4.38 -5.70 5.12
N SER A 138 -3.85 -4.64 5.71
CA SER A 138 -3.53 -3.40 5.00
C SER A 138 -2.14 -2.89 5.35
N GLY A 139 -1.62 -2.03 4.48
CA GLY A 139 -0.40 -1.29 4.74
C GLY A 139 0.06 -0.53 3.52
N THR A 140 1.37 -0.54 3.27
CA THR A 140 1.98 0.24 2.19
C THR A 140 2.75 -0.62 1.21
N LEU A 141 2.79 -0.19 -0.05
CA LEU A 141 3.66 -0.72 -1.08
C LEU A 141 4.29 0.45 -1.85
N ALA A 142 5.43 0.20 -2.49
CA ALA A 142 6.10 1.19 -3.33
C ALA A 142 5.87 0.86 -4.80
N LEU A 143 5.40 1.84 -5.57
CA LEU A 143 5.37 1.77 -7.03
C LEU A 143 6.79 1.87 -7.59
N ALA A 144 7.02 1.21 -8.72
CA ALA A 144 8.27 1.35 -9.45
C ALA A 144 8.46 2.81 -9.88
N ALA A 145 9.64 3.37 -9.61
CA ALA A 145 10.06 4.65 -10.17
C ALA A 145 10.51 4.43 -11.62
N SER A 146 10.05 5.30 -12.53
CA SER A 146 10.48 5.38 -13.92
C SER A 146 11.87 5.98 -14.07
#